data_AF-A0A9X7YS69-F1
#
_entry.id   AF-A0A9X7YS69-F1
#
_cell.length_a   1.000
_cell.length_b   1.000
_cell.length_c   1.000
_cell.angle_alpha   90.00
_cell.angle_beta   90.00
_cell.angle_gamma   90.00
#
_symmetry.space_group_name_H-M   'P 1'
#
loop_
_entity.id
_entity.type
_entity.pdbx_description
1 polymer ?
#
loop_
_entity_poly.entity_id
_entity_poly.type
_entity_poly.pdbx_seq_one_letter_code
_entity_poly.pdbx_strand_id
1 'polypeptide(L)'
;MSLVNDMLRDLEARRAAPTERERLDGMHAVDESAARRRERHARFRRWGLLATGALMLALPVAWLVGGRLEAPEPPALATAAVAVPSAAAAAAVPVAGNRLLEVLPQNEGTRFVLQLLLERSVSYQRVDQQGFVSLRLPGVEMAGEPRSGRIEREGQSLSWRVEARGADVEVVLMGLGDRLDVRDRLEMAGDRWQLWLDVPLTGTPEASTEAELPVAEESAEAVPQLPEWVTRPAPVEQGASPAPRPMDEQAPAVKTEARPVEPRVAIDSHRPAPLEQARAALERGDLPQAITELEALHKARPKEGEVSRWLARAYLAANRSDRLLAWLPGVLQQHPQDSELRMLLARGQLQSGDQLGAITTLKGNLPPVQRDAAYHALLAALYQQVGEWGASADTYRRLVALRPAQATWQLGLAIALEQLDQPAQAARHYRLALQGQGLDADARRFATERAGALGGIR
;
A
#
# COMPACT_ATOMS: atom_id res chain seq x y z
N MET A 1 0.56 -9.29 3.27
CA MET A 1 -0.03 -9.53 1.95
C MET A 1 -1.37 -10.23 2.15
N SER A 2 -2.45 -9.76 1.55
CA SER A 2 -3.79 -10.38 1.68
C SER A 2 -3.80 -11.71 0.93
N LEU A 3 -4.19 -12.81 1.59
CA LEU A 3 -4.37 -14.14 0.97
C LEU A 3 -5.25 -14.11 -0.29
N VAL A 4 -6.18 -13.15 -0.34
CA VAL A 4 -7.04 -12.91 -1.51
C VAL A 4 -6.21 -12.43 -2.71
N ASN A 5 -5.16 -11.63 -2.50
CA ASN A 5 -4.31 -11.11 -3.57
C ASN A 5 -3.39 -12.21 -4.13
N ASP A 6 -2.86 -13.07 -3.26
CA ASP A 6 -2.06 -14.24 -3.70
C ASP A 6 -2.93 -15.25 -4.47
N MET A 7 -4.18 -15.44 -4.04
CA MET A 7 -5.17 -16.24 -4.76
C MET A 7 -5.54 -15.64 -6.12
N LEU A 8 -5.68 -14.31 -6.22
CA LEU A 8 -5.94 -13.64 -7.50
C LEU A 8 -4.80 -13.85 -8.49
N ARG A 9 -3.55 -13.79 -8.03
CA ARG A 9 -2.37 -14.09 -8.87
C ARG A 9 -2.40 -15.53 -9.38
N ASP A 10 -2.78 -16.50 -8.54
CA ASP A 10 -2.94 -17.91 -8.95
C ASP A 10 -4.10 -18.09 -9.95
N LEU A 11 -5.25 -17.42 -9.72
CA LEU A 11 -6.39 -17.46 -10.66
C LEU A 11 -6.06 -16.81 -12.01
N GLU A 12 -5.30 -15.72 -12.02
CA GLU A 12 -4.77 -15.09 -13.24
C GLU A 12 -3.79 -16.03 -13.97
N ALA A 13 -2.85 -16.65 -13.25
CA ALA A 13 -1.90 -17.62 -13.81
C ALA A 13 -2.58 -18.86 -14.42
N ARG A 14 -3.68 -19.31 -13.80
CA ARG A 14 -4.51 -20.43 -14.31
C ARG A 14 -5.37 -20.04 -15.52
N ARG A 15 -5.75 -18.76 -15.66
CA ARG A 15 -6.53 -18.25 -16.80
C ARG A 15 -5.68 -17.94 -18.04
N ALA A 16 -4.39 -17.65 -17.89
CA ALA A 16 -3.48 -17.43 -19.01
C ALA A 16 -3.30 -18.72 -19.85
N ALA A 17 -3.56 -18.65 -21.16
CA ALA A 17 -3.52 -19.79 -22.07
C ALA A 17 -2.07 -20.29 -22.32
N PRO A 18 -1.85 -21.55 -22.73
CA PRO A 18 -0.50 -22.09 -22.97
C PRO A 18 0.33 -21.28 -23.99
N THR A 19 -0.34 -20.65 -24.96
CA THR A 19 0.29 -19.78 -25.97
C THR A 19 0.76 -18.43 -25.43
N GLU A 20 0.28 -17.99 -24.27
CA GLU A 20 0.84 -16.85 -23.52
C GLU A 20 2.07 -17.25 -22.70
N ARG A 21 2.19 -18.54 -22.32
CA ARG A 21 3.33 -19.06 -21.54
C ARG A 21 4.59 -19.21 -22.39
N GLU A 22 4.47 -19.64 -23.66
CA GLU A 22 5.60 -19.72 -24.59
C GLU A 22 6.10 -18.34 -25.08
N ARG A 23 5.29 -17.28 -24.96
CA ARG A 23 5.68 -15.92 -25.36
C ARG A 23 6.63 -15.23 -24.38
N LEU A 24 6.88 -15.85 -23.21
CA LEU A 24 7.66 -15.26 -22.11
C LEU A 24 9.11 -15.76 -22.05
N ASP A 25 9.50 -16.76 -22.85
CA ASP A 25 10.82 -17.40 -22.73
C ASP A 25 11.87 -16.93 -23.75
N GLY A 26 11.59 -15.81 -24.43
CA GLY A 26 12.59 -15.15 -25.26
C GLY A 26 11.98 -14.27 -26.33
N MET A 27 12.00 -12.95 -26.09
CA MET A 27 12.43 -11.97 -27.10
C MET A 27 12.42 -10.54 -26.56
N HIS A 28 13.43 -9.80 -27.00
CA HIS A 28 13.74 -8.41 -26.73
C HIS A 28 12.62 -7.43 -27.12
N ALA A 29 12.64 -6.29 -26.42
CA ALA A 29 11.80 -5.12 -26.65
C ALA A 29 11.83 -4.70 -28.14
N VAL A 30 10.73 -4.98 -28.84
CA VAL A 30 10.38 -4.26 -30.06
C VAL A 30 9.27 -3.29 -29.67
N ASP A 31 9.65 -2.02 -29.67
CA ASP A 31 8.84 -0.82 -29.49
C ASP A 31 7.38 -1.01 -29.97
N GLU A 32 6.46 -1.26 -29.01
CA GLU A 32 5.02 -1.47 -29.27
C GLU A 32 4.35 -0.26 -29.92
N SER A 33 5.01 0.91 -29.88
CA SER A 33 4.61 2.15 -30.53
C SER A 33 4.63 2.05 -32.06
N ALA A 34 5.48 1.18 -32.64
CA ALA A 34 5.59 0.98 -34.09
C ALA A 34 4.63 -0.08 -34.66
N ALA A 35 4.12 -0.99 -33.82
CA ALA A 35 3.16 -2.02 -34.24
C ALA A 35 1.73 -1.47 -34.38
N ARG A 36 1.34 -0.54 -33.49
CA ARG A 36 -0.01 0.07 -33.51
C ARG A 36 -0.26 1.00 -34.71
N ARG A 37 0.79 1.47 -35.40
CA ARG A 37 0.68 2.23 -36.66
C ARG A 37 0.36 1.35 -37.88
N ARG A 38 0.77 0.07 -37.88
CA ARG A 38 0.60 -0.84 -39.03
C ARG A 38 -0.78 -1.50 -39.10
N GLU A 39 -1.45 -1.74 -37.97
CA GLU A 39 -2.78 -2.36 -37.97
C GLU A 39 -3.92 -1.40 -38.33
N ARG A 40 -3.79 -0.09 -38.04
CA ARG A 40 -4.78 0.92 -38.47
C ARG A 40 -4.72 1.19 -39.98
N HIS A 41 -3.53 1.16 -40.58
CA HIS A 41 -3.34 1.39 -42.02
C HIS A 41 -3.84 0.24 -42.92
N ALA A 42 -3.88 -1.00 -42.45
CA ALA A 42 -4.34 -2.13 -43.25
C ALA A 42 -5.88 -2.26 -43.34
N ARG A 43 -6.62 -1.84 -42.29
CA ARG A 43 -8.10 -1.82 -42.29
C ARG A 43 -8.65 -0.60 -43.04
N PHE A 44 -7.99 0.57 -42.91
CA PHE A 44 -8.37 1.78 -43.64
C PHE A 44 -8.22 1.65 -45.17
N ARG A 45 -7.22 0.90 -45.66
CA ARG A 45 -7.00 0.70 -47.11
C ARG A 45 -8.02 -0.22 -47.79
N ARG A 46 -8.71 -1.10 -47.04
CA ARG A 46 -9.75 -1.98 -47.60
C ARG A 46 -11.14 -1.35 -47.62
N TRP A 47 -11.41 -0.41 -46.70
CA TRP A 47 -12.70 0.30 -46.66
C TRP A 47 -12.68 1.64 -47.42
N GLY A 48 -11.51 2.27 -47.57
CA GLY A 48 -11.38 3.54 -48.31
C GLY A 48 -11.67 3.44 -49.82
N LEU A 49 -11.46 2.27 -50.44
CA LEU A 49 -11.73 2.05 -51.87
C LEU A 49 -13.21 1.78 -52.20
N LEU A 50 -14.01 1.34 -51.21
CA LEU A 50 -15.45 1.10 -51.41
C LEU A 50 -16.28 2.38 -51.21
N ALA A 51 -15.83 3.29 -50.34
CA ALA A 51 -16.53 4.56 -50.07
C ALA A 51 -16.40 5.58 -51.22
N THR A 52 -15.28 5.60 -51.94
CA THR A 52 -15.08 6.51 -53.09
C THR A 52 -15.89 6.09 -54.32
N GLY A 53 -16.11 4.79 -54.53
CA GLY A 53 -16.98 4.29 -55.60
C GLY A 53 -18.46 4.58 -55.39
N ALA A 54 -18.95 4.55 -54.15
CA ALA A 54 -20.35 4.86 -53.83
C ALA A 54 -20.67 6.36 -53.92
N LEU A 55 -19.70 7.24 -53.62
CA LEU A 55 -19.90 8.70 -53.66
C LEU A 55 -19.89 9.27 -55.09
N MET A 56 -19.16 8.66 -56.04
CA MET A 56 -19.19 9.10 -57.45
C MET A 56 -20.46 8.71 -58.21
N LEU A 57 -21.27 7.77 -57.68
CA LEU A 57 -22.50 7.31 -58.33
C LEU A 57 -23.77 8.04 -57.84
N ALA A 58 -23.69 8.76 -56.71
CA ALA A 58 -24.82 9.50 -56.12
C ALA A 58 -24.92 10.97 -56.60
N LEU A 59 -23.84 11.53 -57.16
CA LEU A 59 -23.79 12.94 -57.59
C LEU A 59 -24.51 13.29 -58.91
N PRO A 60 -24.76 12.38 -59.88
CA PRO A 60 -25.53 12.74 -61.08
C PRO A 60 -27.05 12.62 -60.93
N VAL A 61 -27.56 11.93 -59.89
CA VAL A 61 -29.02 11.71 -59.73
C VAL A 61 -29.71 12.89 -59.04
N ALA A 62 -29.00 13.62 -58.17
CA ALA A 62 -29.55 14.79 -57.49
C ALA A 62 -29.63 16.06 -58.36
N TRP A 63 -28.94 16.09 -59.51
CA TRP A 63 -28.95 17.24 -60.42
C TRP A 63 -30.03 17.16 -61.52
N LEU A 64 -30.71 16.00 -61.66
CA LEU A 64 -31.67 15.78 -62.74
C LEU A 64 -33.16 16.01 -62.35
N VAL A 65 -33.48 16.22 -61.06
CA VAL A 65 -34.88 16.27 -60.58
C VAL A 65 -35.26 17.56 -59.83
N GLY A 66 -34.34 18.49 -59.61
CA GLY A 66 -34.60 19.72 -58.84
C GLY A 66 -34.80 20.98 -59.67
N GLY A 67 -35.50 20.90 -60.80
CA GLY A 67 -35.76 22.05 -61.67
C GLY A 67 -37.10 22.72 -61.40
N ARG A 68 -37.03 24.00 -61.01
CA ARG A 68 -38.05 25.09 -61.11
C ARG A 68 -38.89 25.46 -59.88
N LEU A 69 -39.21 26.76 -59.91
CA LEU A 69 -40.15 27.58 -59.14
C LEU A 69 -39.56 28.12 -57.82
N GLU A 70 -39.57 29.40 -57.47
CA GLU A 70 -39.98 30.67 -58.08
C GLU A 70 -39.37 31.75 -57.15
N ALA A 71 -38.92 32.89 -57.66
CA ALA A 71 -38.41 34.00 -56.82
C ALA A 71 -39.56 34.88 -56.29
N PRO A 72 -39.37 35.52 -55.11
CA PRO A 72 -39.75 36.92 -55.03
C PRO A 72 -38.73 37.83 -54.31
N GLU A 73 -38.84 39.11 -54.67
CA GLU A 73 -38.03 40.29 -54.37
C GLU A 73 -37.94 40.73 -52.88
N PRO A 74 -36.99 41.63 -52.52
CA PRO A 74 -36.66 41.99 -51.14
C PRO A 74 -37.40 43.25 -50.65
N PRO A 75 -37.43 43.50 -49.32
CA PRO A 75 -37.59 44.87 -48.82
C PRO A 75 -36.43 45.33 -47.92
N ALA A 76 -36.00 46.55 -48.27
CA ALA A 76 -35.60 47.72 -47.49
C ALA A 76 -34.97 47.61 -46.08
N LEU A 77 -33.83 48.31 -46.01
CA LEU A 77 -33.14 48.94 -44.87
C LEU A 77 -34.04 49.37 -43.69
N ALA A 78 -33.63 48.98 -42.49
CA ALA A 78 -33.88 49.72 -41.26
C ALA A 78 -32.60 49.77 -40.41
N THR A 79 -32.14 50.99 -40.17
CA THR A 79 -30.98 51.39 -39.40
C THR A 79 -31.20 51.27 -37.89
N ALA A 80 -30.16 50.77 -37.22
CA ALA A 80 -29.62 51.15 -35.91
C ALA A 80 -30.58 51.44 -34.72
N ALA A 81 -30.39 50.67 -33.65
CA ALA A 81 -30.38 51.20 -32.30
C ALA A 81 -29.24 50.55 -31.50
N VAL A 82 -28.34 51.41 -31.03
CA VAL A 82 -27.21 51.12 -30.13
C VAL A 82 -27.75 50.70 -28.76
N ALA A 83 -27.24 49.59 -28.21
CA ALA A 83 -27.37 49.27 -26.80
C ALA A 83 -25.98 49.02 -26.20
N VAL A 84 -25.57 49.94 -25.32
CA VAL A 84 -24.37 49.86 -24.47
C VAL A 84 -24.65 48.89 -23.31
N PRO A 85 -23.69 48.06 -22.87
CA PRO A 85 -23.90 47.07 -21.82
C PRO A 85 -23.72 47.70 -20.43
N SER A 86 -24.55 47.31 -19.45
CA SER A 86 -24.25 47.58 -18.03
C SER A 86 -24.80 46.49 -17.10
N ALA A 87 -23.86 45.64 -16.69
CA ALA A 87 -23.64 45.07 -15.35
C ALA A 87 -24.86 44.63 -14.50
N ALA A 88 -24.95 43.32 -14.26
CA ALA A 88 -24.76 42.74 -12.92
C ALA A 88 -25.07 41.23 -12.93
N ALA A 89 -24.06 40.44 -13.26
CA ALA A 89 -23.91 39.10 -12.71
C ALA A 89 -22.41 38.88 -12.57
N ALA A 90 -21.94 38.85 -11.33
CA ALA A 90 -20.55 38.58 -11.00
C ALA A 90 -20.22 37.15 -11.48
N ALA A 91 -19.78 37.05 -12.73
CA ALA A 91 -18.95 35.94 -13.16
C ALA A 91 -17.66 36.07 -12.36
N ALA A 92 -17.47 35.16 -11.41
CA ALA A 92 -16.15 34.90 -10.86
C ALA A 92 -15.20 34.76 -12.05
N VAL A 93 -14.20 35.64 -12.11
CA VAL A 93 -13.04 35.47 -12.96
C VAL A 93 -12.58 34.01 -12.85
N PRO A 94 -12.40 33.26 -13.95
CA PRO A 94 -11.73 31.97 -13.83
C PRO A 94 -10.36 32.29 -13.25
N VAL A 95 -10.12 31.83 -12.01
CA VAL A 95 -8.77 31.82 -11.44
C VAL A 95 -7.95 31.05 -12.45
N ALA A 96 -7.05 31.73 -13.15
CA ALA A 96 -6.16 31.10 -14.12
C ALA A 96 -5.46 29.94 -13.39
N GLY A 97 -5.83 28.71 -13.75
CA GLY A 97 -5.24 27.50 -13.21
C GLY A 97 -3.75 27.54 -13.47
N ASN A 98 -2.94 27.22 -12.46
CA ASN A 98 -1.50 27.15 -12.64
C ASN A 98 -1.19 26.06 -13.67
N ARG A 99 -0.31 26.29 -14.64
CA ARG A 99 -0.03 25.31 -15.69
C ARG A 99 1.36 24.72 -15.57
N LEU A 100 1.46 23.41 -15.72
CA LEU A 100 2.72 22.72 -15.98
C LEU A 100 3.02 22.83 -17.47
N LEU A 101 4.02 23.64 -17.79
CA LEU A 101 4.42 24.00 -19.15
C LEU A 101 5.32 22.92 -19.75
N GLU A 102 6.28 22.42 -18.97
CA GLU A 102 7.26 21.46 -19.48
C GLU A 102 7.81 20.53 -18.40
N VAL A 103 8.21 19.33 -18.82
CA VAL A 103 8.86 18.30 -17.99
C VAL A 103 10.19 17.94 -18.64
N LEU A 104 11.29 18.29 -17.97
CA LEU A 104 12.66 18.18 -18.48
C LEU A 104 13.43 17.16 -17.63
N PRO A 105 13.53 15.89 -18.08
CA PRO A 105 14.41 14.91 -17.44
C PRO A 105 15.86 15.13 -17.87
N GLN A 106 16.78 15.17 -16.92
CA GLN A 106 18.21 15.27 -17.15
C GLN A 106 18.94 14.13 -16.43
N ASN A 107 19.82 13.45 -17.16
CA ASN A 107 20.66 12.40 -16.62
C ASN A 107 22.11 12.88 -16.63
N GLU A 108 22.61 13.32 -15.48
CA GLU A 108 23.96 13.90 -15.31
C GLU A 108 24.99 12.84 -14.90
N GLY A 109 24.64 11.56 -15.06
CA GLY A 109 25.51 10.45 -14.77
C GLY A 109 25.42 9.98 -13.32
N THR A 110 25.84 10.80 -12.36
CA THR A 110 25.83 10.44 -10.92
C THR A 110 24.49 10.75 -10.23
N ARG A 111 23.65 11.55 -10.89
CA ARG A 111 22.33 11.96 -10.40
C ARG A 111 21.34 12.05 -11.56
N PHE A 112 20.08 11.82 -11.23
CA PHE A 112 18.96 12.10 -12.10
C PHE A 112 18.22 13.34 -11.59
N VAL A 113 17.96 14.28 -12.50
CA VAL A 113 17.27 15.52 -12.19
C VAL A 113 16.01 15.60 -13.04
N LEU A 114 14.84 15.66 -12.40
CA LEU A 114 13.57 15.93 -13.07
C LEU A 114 13.15 17.37 -12.79
N GLN A 115 13.08 18.17 -13.83
CA GLN A 115 12.68 19.58 -13.77
C GLN A 115 11.26 19.76 -14.29
N LEU A 116 10.43 20.46 -13.54
CA LEU A 116 9.05 20.79 -13.86
C LEU A 116 8.90 22.30 -13.97
N LEU A 117 8.63 22.80 -15.18
CA LEU A 117 8.45 24.24 -15.43
C LEU A 117 6.98 24.63 -15.26
N LEU A 118 6.71 25.51 -14.32
CA LEU A 118 5.38 25.94 -13.88
C LEU A 118 5.16 27.41 -14.23
N GLU A 119 3.93 27.76 -14.57
CA GLU A 119 3.53 29.14 -14.85
C GLU A 119 3.59 30.01 -13.58
N ARG A 120 3.23 29.46 -12.42
CA ARG A 120 3.22 30.14 -11.11
C ARG A 120 3.74 29.23 -10.00
N SER A 121 4.05 29.80 -8.83
CA SER A 121 4.41 29.03 -7.65
C SER A 121 3.29 28.08 -7.24
N VAL A 122 3.63 26.91 -6.71
CA VAL A 122 2.66 25.89 -6.28
C VAL A 122 3.06 25.29 -4.93
N SER A 123 2.06 25.00 -4.10
CA SER A 123 2.20 24.12 -2.95
C SER A 123 1.92 22.67 -3.37
N TYR A 124 2.75 21.71 -2.99
CA TYR A 124 2.55 20.29 -3.30
C TYR A 124 2.51 19.43 -2.03
N GLN A 125 1.89 18.26 -2.17
CA GLN A 125 1.90 17.21 -1.14
C GLN A 125 2.91 16.14 -1.57
N ARG A 126 3.88 15.86 -0.70
CA ARG A 126 4.91 14.82 -0.91
C ARG A 126 4.63 13.61 -0.03
N VAL A 127 4.70 12.41 -0.60
CA VAL A 127 4.60 11.13 0.11
C VAL A 127 5.84 10.31 -0.18
N ASP A 128 6.62 10.01 0.86
CA ASP A 128 7.80 9.17 0.77
C ASP A 128 7.52 7.79 1.39
N GLN A 129 7.74 6.75 0.62
CA GLN A 129 7.66 5.35 1.03
C GLN A 129 8.91 4.61 0.53
N GLN A 130 9.24 3.46 1.10
CA GLN A 130 10.47 2.71 0.75
C GLN A 130 10.54 2.48 -0.77
N GLY A 131 11.53 3.10 -1.44
CA GLY A 131 11.72 3.02 -2.89
C GLY A 131 10.71 3.80 -3.74
N PHE A 132 9.84 4.63 -3.14
CA PHE A 132 8.75 5.30 -3.83
C PHE A 132 8.54 6.73 -3.32
N VAL A 133 8.53 7.71 -4.22
CA VAL A 133 8.25 9.11 -3.90
C VAL A 133 7.17 9.62 -4.85
N SER A 134 6.09 10.18 -4.29
CA SER A 134 5.07 10.87 -5.08
C SER A 134 4.86 12.31 -4.64
N LEU A 135 4.69 13.18 -5.62
CA LEU A 135 4.32 14.58 -5.43
C LEU A 135 3.00 14.85 -6.13
N ARG A 136 2.02 15.36 -5.39
CA ARG A 136 0.76 15.85 -5.93
C ARG A 136 0.77 17.37 -5.95
N LEU A 137 0.60 17.94 -7.13
CA LEU A 137 0.48 19.37 -7.38
C LEU A 137 -1.00 19.71 -7.60
N PRO A 138 -1.73 20.13 -6.55
CA PRO A 138 -3.15 20.43 -6.63
C PRO A 138 -3.44 21.66 -7.49
N GLY A 139 -4.48 21.58 -8.32
CA GLY A 139 -4.92 22.71 -9.15
C GLY A 139 -3.92 23.13 -10.24
N VAL A 140 -3.02 22.21 -10.62
CA VAL A 140 -2.11 22.39 -11.76
C VAL A 140 -2.68 21.68 -12.98
N GLU A 141 -2.86 22.41 -14.08
CA GLU A 141 -3.23 21.85 -15.38
C GLU A 141 -1.98 21.42 -16.15
N MET A 142 -1.96 20.21 -16.68
CA MET A 142 -0.88 19.75 -17.56
C MET A 142 -1.11 20.25 -18.99
N ALA A 143 -0.22 21.10 -19.50
CA ALA A 143 -0.36 21.64 -20.87
C ALA A 143 0.07 20.66 -21.97
N GLY A 144 0.76 19.56 -21.63
CA GLY A 144 1.28 18.56 -22.56
C GLY A 144 0.82 17.14 -22.29
N GLU A 145 1.29 16.19 -23.09
CA GLU A 145 1.04 14.76 -22.89
C GLU A 145 1.79 14.23 -21.65
N PRO A 146 1.28 13.18 -20.99
CA PRO A 146 1.96 12.51 -19.89
C PRO A 146 3.39 12.11 -20.29
N ARG A 147 4.36 12.39 -19.41
CA ARG A 147 5.76 12.01 -19.65
C ARG A 147 6.19 10.94 -18.66
N SER A 148 6.98 9.98 -19.13
CA SER A 148 7.55 8.94 -18.28
C SER A 148 8.89 8.47 -18.84
N GLY A 149 9.72 7.92 -17.96
CA GLY A 149 11.00 7.33 -18.36
C GLY A 149 11.48 6.31 -17.35
N ARG A 150 12.47 5.52 -17.76
CA ARG A 150 13.20 4.61 -16.89
C ARG A 150 14.70 4.77 -17.13
N ILE A 151 15.46 4.72 -16.05
CA ILE A 151 16.91 4.77 -16.02
C ILE A 151 17.37 3.52 -15.28
N GLU A 152 18.38 2.85 -15.82
CA GLU A 152 18.98 1.66 -15.23
C GLU A 152 20.50 1.83 -15.26
N ARG A 153 21.14 1.73 -14.09
CA ARG A 153 22.58 1.93 -13.95
C ARG A 153 23.11 1.15 -12.75
N GLU A 154 24.19 0.39 -12.96
CA GLU A 154 24.92 -0.33 -11.89
C GLU A 154 24.03 -1.19 -10.97
N GLY A 155 22.96 -1.77 -11.52
CA GLY A 155 22.01 -2.61 -10.78
C GLY A 155 20.89 -1.83 -10.05
N GLN A 156 20.92 -0.50 -10.09
CA GLN A 156 19.83 0.36 -9.64
C GLN A 156 18.92 0.72 -10.82
N SER A 157 17.61 0.66 -10.62
CA SER A 157 16.65 1.14 -11.61
C SER A 157 15.74 2.21 -11.01
N LEU A 158 15.54 3.29 -11.76
CA LEU A 158 14.65 4.40 -11.42
C LEU A 158 13.64 4.56 -12.55
N SER A 159 12.36 4.44 -12.24
CA SER A 159 11.26 4.82 -13.13
C SER A 159 10.60 6.08 -12.63
N TRP A 160 10.24 6.99 -13.54
CA TRP A 160 9.51 8.21 -13.22
C TRP A 160 8.35 8.43 -14.17
N ARG A 161 7.30 9.08 -13.68
CA ARG A 161 6.11 9.46 -14.45
C ARG A 161 5.56 10.79 -13.97
N VAL A 162 5.08 11.59 -14.90
CA VAL A 162 4.36 12.84 -14.65
C VAL A 162 3.08 12.77 -15.45
N GLU A 163 1.93 12.72 -14.78
CA GLU A 163 0.61 12.57 -15.42
C GLU A 163 -0.46 13.48 -14.79
N ALA A 164 -1.46 13.85 -15.58
CA ALA A 164 -2.61 14.60 -15.12
C ALA A 164 -3.61 13.66 -14.42
N ARG A 165 -4.04 14.02 -13.21
CA ARG A 165 -4.99 13.27 -12.40
C ARG A 165 -6.14 14.17 -11.97
N GLY A 166 -7.15 14.27 -12.83
CA GLY A 166 -8.28 15.18 -12.60
C GLY A 166 -7.84 16.64 -12.76
N ALA A 167 -7.95 17.43 -11.69
CA ALA A 167 -7.52 18.83 -11.66
C ALA A 167 -6.09 19.02 -11.12
N ASP A 168 -5.38 17.92 -10.83
CA ASP A 168 -4.06 17.92 -10.23
C ASP A 168 -3.03 17.27 -11.17
N VAL A 169 -1.76 17.60 -10.98
CA VAL A 169 -0.64 16.85 -11.60
C VAL A 169 -0.02 15.93 -10.55
N GLU A 170 0.21 14.67 -10.91
CA GLU A 170 0.93 13.71 -10.09
C GLU A 170 2.29 13.39 -10.71
N VAL A 171 3.33 13.51 -9.89
CA VAL A 171 4.72 13.15 -10.23
C VAL A 171 5.08 11.95 -9.36
N VAL A 172 5.54 10.87 -9.98
CA VAL A 172 5.88 9.62 -9.31
C VAL A 172 7.30 9.24 -9.68
N LEU A 173 8.12 8.91 -8.69
CA LEU A 173 9.45 8.33 -8.82
C LEU A 173 9.50 7.01 -8.06
N MET A 174 10.03 5.97 -8.68
CA MET A 174 10.12 4.64 -8.11
C MET A 174 11.48 4.03 -8.39
N GLY A 175 12.22 3.69 -7.33
CA GLY A 175 13.54 3.09 -7.35
C GLY A 175 13.51 1.62 -6.90
N LEU A 176 14.31 0.76 -7.52
CA LEU A 176 14.54 -0.62 -7.08
C LEU A 176 15.74 -0.64 -6.11
N GLY A 177 15.49 -0.63 -4.80
CA GLY A 177 16.52 -0.62 -3.75
C GLY A 177 15.96 -0.26 -2.36
N ASP A 178 16.79 -0.38 -1.32
CA ASP A 178 16.34 -0.29 0.09
C ASP A 178 15.77 1.09 0.47
N ARG A 179 16.18 2.19 -0.18
CA ARG A 179 15.63 3.55 -0.03
C ARG A 179 15.86 4.40 -1.30
N LEU A 180 14.86 5.18 -1.73
CA LEU A 180 14.99 6.19 -2.78
C LEU A 180 15.14 7.56 -2.11
N ASP A 181 16.34 8.15 -2.17
CA ASP A 181 16.56 9.54 -1.71
C ASP A 181 16.15 10.50 -2.82
N VAL A 182 15.26 11.44 -2.51
CA VAL A 182 14.81 12.47 -3.47
C VAL A 182 14.84 13.80 -2.76
N ARG A 183 15.58 14.76 -3.32
CA ARG A 183 15.63 16.14 -2.83
C ARG A 183 14.81 17.01 -3.76
N ASP A 184 13.88 17.77 -3.20
CA ASP A 184 13.03 18.70 -3.93
C ASP A 184 13.42 20.15 -3.65
N ARG A 185 13.27 21.00 -4.65
CA ARG A 185 13.59 22.43 -4.54
C ARG A 185 12.77 23.23 -5.55
N LEU A 186 12.08 24.26 -5.07
CA LEU A 186 11.26 25.14 -5.88
C LEU A 186 11.96 26.50 -6.03
N GLU A 187 12.33 26.88 -7.25
CA GLU A 187 13.05 28.11 -7.55
C GLU A 187 12.30 28.97 -8.57
N MET A 188 12.55 30.27 -8.56
CA MET A 188 12.00 31.21 -9.52
C MET A 188 12.93 31.29 -10.75
N ALA A 189 12.39 31.08 -11.94
CA ALA A 189 13.07 31.11 -13.22
C ALA A 189 12.50 32.24 -14.09
N GLY A 190 12.89 33.49 -13.79
CA GLY A 190 12.32 34.69 -14.43
C GLY A 190 10.90 34.96 -13.95
N ASP A 191 9.92 34.95 -14.86
CA ASP A 191 8.48 35.09 -14.56
C ASP A 191 7.78 33.74 -14.36
N ARG A 192 8.55 32.66 -14.23
CA ARG A 192 8.06 31.29 -14.08
C ARG A 192 8.68 30.64 -12.85
N TRP A 193 8.17 29.46 -12.51
CA TRP A 193 8.65 28.68 -11.38
C TRP A 193 9.15 27.32 -11.84
N GLN A 194 10.17 26.80 -11.17
CA GLN A 194 10.79 25.53 -11.52
C GLN A 194 10.91 24.65 -10.28
N LEU A 195 10.26 23.49 -10.33
CA LEU A 195 10.41 22.45 -9.31
C LEU A 195 11.46 21.44 -9.78
N TRP A 196 12.51 21.30 -8.98
CA TRP A 196 13.62 20.39 -9.20
C TRP A 196 13.44 19.17 -8.30
N LEU A 197 13.61 17.98 -8.86
CA LEU A 197 13.63 16.71 -8.14
C LEU A 197 14.95 16.00 -8.45
N ASP A 198 15.82 15.94 -7.45
CA ASP A 198 17.16 15.40 -7.55
C ASP A 198 17.25 14.03 -6.89
N VAL A 199 17.73 13.05 -7.64
CA VAL A 199 17.84 11.65 -7.23
C VAL A 199 19.29 11.20 -7.41
N PRO A 200 20.07 11.00 -6.34
CA PRO A 200 21.41 10.42 -6.46
C PRO A 200 21.31 8.97 -6.94
N LEU A 201 22.10 8.61 -7.97
CA LEU A 201 22.10 7.28 -8.60
C LEU A 201 23.36 6.45 -8.25
N THR A 202 24.22 6.94 -7.36
CA THR A 202 25.43 6.25 -6.91
C THR A 202 25.30 5.79 -5.46
N GLY A 203 25.72 4.54 -5.21
CA GLY A 203 25.91 4.01 -3.87
C GLY A 203 27.04 4.73 -3.14
N THR A 204 26.87 4.85 -1.83
CA THR A 204 27.66 5.66 -0.89
C THR A 204 27.39 7.17 -1.02
N PRO A 205 26.85 7.83 0.01
CA PRO A 205 27.10 9.25 0.15
C PRO A 205 28.61 9.38 0.32
N GLU A 206 29.32 9.88 -0.70
CA GLU A 206 30.49 10.68 -0.40
C GLU A 206 30.00 11.73 0.60
N ALA A 207 30.55 11.62 1.80
CA ALA A 207 30.36 12.58 2.87
C ALA A 207 30.40 13.95 2.21
N SER A 208 29.23 14.59 2.18
CA SER A 208 29.17 16.02 1.93
C SER A 208 29.99 16.58 3.06
N THR A 209 31.22 16.94 2.72
CA THR A 209 32.19 17.72 3.47
C THR A 209 31.48 18.37 4.63
N GLU A 210 31.77 17.88 5.85
CA GLU A 210 31.64 18.70 7.04
C GLU A 210 32.25 20.04 6.66
N ALA A 211 31.39 21.01 6.37
CA ALA A 211 31.76 22.38 6.53
C ALA A 211 32.25 22.43 7.98
N GLU A 212 33.57 22.57 8.14
CA GLU A 212 34.20 22.94 9.40
C GLU A 212 33.45 24.16 9.90
N LEU A 213 32.43 23.90 10.72
CA LEU A 213 31.85 24.90 11.58
C LEU A 213 32.92 25.14 12.63
N PRO A 214 33.42 26.38 12.76
CA PRO A 214 34.43 26.69 13.75
C PRO A 214 33.89 26.29 15.12
N VAL A 215 34.78 25.69 15.92
CA VAL A 215 34.56 25.40 17.34
C VAL A 215 33.90 26.63 17.96
N ALA A 216 32.65 26.48 18.37
CA ALA A 216 31.96 27.50 19.13
C ALA A 216 32.71 27.65 20.45
N GLU A 217 33.41 28.77 20.60
CA GLU A 217 33.92 29.23 21.87
C GLU A 217 32.80 29.21 22.90
N GLU A 218 33.16 28.72 24.09
CA GLU A 218 32.34 28.67 25.30
C GLU A 218 31.87 30.09 25.63
N SER A 219 30.70 30.43 25.10
CA SER A 219 30.03 31.69 25.38
C SER A 219 29.43 31.56 26.78
N ALA A 220 30.11 32.16 27.74
CA ALA A 220 29.63 32.34 29.10
C ALA A 220 28.36 33.22 29.09
N GLU A 221 27.19 32.58 28.97
CA GLU A 221 25.91 33.22 29.28
C GLU A 221 25.15 32.44 30.36
N ALA A 222 25.15 33.06 31.54
CA ALA A 222 24.13 33.05 32.58
C ALA A 222 23.30 31.76 32.78
N VAL A 223 23.72 30.96 33.76
CA VAL A 223 22.84 30.00 34.44
C VAL A 223 21.65 30.78 35.04
N PRO A 224 20.39 30.49 34.65
CA PRO A 224 19.24 31.07 35.34
C PRO A 224 19.21 30.55 36.78
N GLN A 225 19.23 31.47 37.75
CA GLN A 225 19.17 31.12 39.17
C GLN A 225 17.82 30.44 39.47
N LEU A 226 17.89 29.19 39.92
CA LEU A 226 16.74 28.43 40.38
C LEU A 226 16.11 29.09 41.62
N PRO A 227 14.77 29.12 41.75
CA PRO A 227 14.09 29.80 42.85
C PRO A 227 14.32 29.14 44.22
N GLU A 228 14.42 29.95 45.28
CA GLU A 228 14.83 29.58 46.66
C GLU A 228 14.00 28.49 47.36
N TRP A 229 12.81 28.14 46.87
CA TRP A 229 12.02 27.08 47.49
C TRP A 229 12.59 25.67 47.22
N VAL A 230 13.51 25.53 46.26
CA VAL A 230 14.16 24.26 45.90
C VAL A 230 15.27 23.88 46.89
N THR A 231 15.82 24.82 47.67
CA THR A 231 16.92 24.58 48.61
C THR A 231 16.53 24.68 50.08
N ARG A 232 15.23 24.82 50.41
CA ARG A 232 14.77 24.99 51.79
C ARG A 232 14.82 23.65 52.56
N PRO A 233 15.62 23.51 53.64
CA PRO A 233 15.56 22.33 54.49
C PRO A 233 14.26 22.34 55.32
N ALA A 234 13.63 21.16 55.46
CA ALA A 234 12.40 20.98 56.22
C ALA A 234 12.60 21.31 57.72
N PRO A 235 11.64 21.99 58.39
CA PRO A 235 11.72 22.24 59.82
C PRO A 235 11.60 20.93 60.62
N VAL A 236 12.55 20.70 61.51
CA VAL A 236 12.50 19.60 62.49
C VAL A 236 11.59 20.04 63.63
N GLU A 237 10.35 19.55 63.67
CA GLU A 237 9.49 19.69 64.84
C GLU A 237 10.02 18.79 65.98
N GLN A 238 10.48 19.43 67.05
CA GLN A 238 10.81 18.80 68.33
C GLN A 238 9.50 18.42 69.05
N GLY A 239 9.02 17.21 68.80
CA GLY A 239 8.01 16.55 69.63
C GLY A 239 8.68 15.74 70.73
N ALA A 240 8.70 16.26 71.95
CA ALA A 240 9.11 15.54 73.15
C ALA A 240 8.16 14.35 73.40
N SER A 241 8.70 13.14 73.45
CA SER A 241 7.99 11.94 73.91
C SER A 241 8.60 11.47 75.24
N PRO A 242 7.80 11.20 76.28
CA PRO A 242 8.29 10.98 77.64
C PRO A 242 8.91 9.58 77.80
N ALA A 243 9.93 9.52 78.67
CA ALA A 243 10.70 8.31 78.97
C ALA A 243 9.83 7.16 79.53
N PRO A 244 10.09 5.90 79.12
CA PRO A 244 9.42 4.74 79.69
C PRO A 244 10.03 4.35 81.04
N ARG A 245 9.16 3.95 81.98
CA ARG A 245 9.53 3.35 83.27
C ARG A 245 10.03 1.91 83.08
N PRO A 246 10.89 1.40 83.97
CA PRO A 246 11.39 0.04 83.88
C PRO A 246 10.29 -0.94 84.31
N MET A 247 10.06 -1.98 83.51
CA MET A 247 9.24 -3.12 83.90
C MET A 247 10.05 -4.39 83.66
N ASP A 248 10.18 -5.15 84.73
CA ASP A 248 10.88 -6.43 84.81
C ASP A 248 10.36 -7.45 83.80
N GLU A 249 11.34 -8.11 83.18
CA GLU A 249 11.53 -9.56 83.15
C GLU A 249 10.53 -10.50 82.41
N GLN A 250 11.15 -11.32 81.55
CA GLN A 250 10.79 -12.64 81.00
C GLN A 250 9.86 -12.76 79.77
N ALA A 251 10.49 -13.03 78.62
CA ALA A 251 10.12 -14.12 77.70
C ALA A 251 11.28 -14.44 76.71
N PRO A 252 11.42 -15.68 76.22
CA PRO A 252 12.71 -16.32 75.97
C PRO A 252 13.34 -16.07 74.59
N ALA A 253 14.65 -16.27 74.57
CA ALA A 253 15.53 -16.17 73.41
C ALA A 253 15.13 -17.09 72.25
N VAL A 254 14.84 -16.49 71.09
CA VAL A 254 15.00 -17.14 69.79
C VAL A 254 16.29 -16.59 69.18
N LYS A 255 17.29 -17.45 69.03
CA LYS A 255 18.49 -17.14 68.24
C LYS A 255 18.07 -17.01 66.77
N THR A 256 17.83 -15.79 66.31
CA THR A 256 17.84 -15.47 64.89
C THR A 256 19.21 -14.88 64.58
N GLU A 257 20.08 -15.67 63.94
CA GLU A 257 21.25 -15.14 63.25
C GLU A 257 20.77 -14.30 62.06
N ALA A 258 20.46 -13.03 62.31
CA ALA A 258 20.22 -12.06 61.26
C ALA A 258 21.57 -11.64 60.66
N ARG A 259 21.99 -12.32 59.59
CA ARG A 259 22.96 -11.72 58.66
C ARG A 259 22.27 -10.48 58.04
N PRO A 260 22.88 -9.29 58.04
CA PRO A 260 22.34 -8.16 57.32
C PRO A 260 22.46 -8.47 55.82
N VAL A 261 21.41 -8.99 55.22
CA VAL A 261 21.27 -8.98 53.76
C VAL A 261 20.82 -7.57 53.42
N GLU A 262 21.79 -6.69 53.18
CA GLU A 262 21.52 -5.45 52.46
C GLU A 262 20.80 -5.84 51.15
N PRO A 263 19.63 -5.29 50.84
CA PRO A 263 19.00 -5.50 49.55
C PRO A 263 19.85 -4.77 48.50
N ARG A 264 20.90 -5.44 48.01
CA ARG A 264 21.54 -5.04 46.75
C ARG A 264 20.52 -5.32 45.66
N VAL A 265 19.82 -4.28 45.26
CA VAL A 265 19.17 -4.24 43.95
C VAL A 265 20.30 -4.25 42.92
N ALA A 266 20.71 -5.45 42.51
CA ALA A 266 21.47 -5.61 41.29
C ALA A 266 20.53 -5.21 40.16
N ILE A 267 20.77 -4.06 39.54
CA ILE A 267 20.17 -3.76 38.23
C ILE A 267 20.88 -4.70 37.26
N ASP A 268 20.36 -5.92 37.13
CA ASP A 268 20.74 -6.78 36.02
C ASP A 268 20.49 -5.98 34.75
N SER A 269 21.53 -5.87 33.91
CA SER A 269 21.41 -5.33 32.56
C SER A 269 20.12 -5.88 31.94
N HIS A 270 19.23 -4.97 31.49
CA HIS A 270 17.94 -5.34 30.92
C HIS A 270 18.16 -6.26 29.72
N ARG A 271 18.24 -7.57 29.96
CA ARG A 271 18.23 -8.58 28.91
C ARG A 271 16.79 -8.62 28.43
N PRO A 272 16.49 -8.22 27.18
CA PRO A 272 15.14 -8.35 26.66
C PRO A 272 14.66 -9.78 26.90
N ALA A 273 13.40 -9.96 27.27
CA ALA A 273 12.86 -11.28 27.56
C ALA A 273 13.22 -12.22 26.40
N PRO A 274 13.60 -13.49 26.65
CA PRO A 274 14.09 -14.39 25.59
C PRO A 274 13.15 -14.49 24.37
N LEU A 275 11.85 -14.34 24.59
CA LEU A 275 10.87 -14.30 23.51
C LEU A 275 10.97 -13.03 22.65
N GLU A 276 11.25 -11.87 23.25
CA GLU A 276 11.47 -10.61 22.52
C GLU A 276 12.76 -10.67 21.68
N GLN A 277 13.81 -11.34 22.19
CA GLN A 277 15.04 -11.59 21.41
C GLN A 277 14.75 -12.41 20.17
N ALA A 278 14.01 -13.51 20.32
CA ALA A 278 13.64 -14.35 19.19
C ALA A 278 12.72 -13.63 18.19
N ARG A 279 11.79 -12.78 18.66
CA ARG A 279 10.97 -11.93 17.78
C ARG A 279 11.82 -10.91 17.02
N ALA A 280 12.77 -10.26 17.68
CA ALA A 280 13.71 -9.35 17.03
C ALA A 280 14.61 -10.07 16.00
N ALA A 281 14.96 -11.35 16.23
CA ALA A 281 15.65 -12.16 15.23
C ALA A 281 14.76 -12.44 14.01
N LEU A 282 13.46 -12.70 14.19
CA LEU A 282 12.51 -12.84 13.07
C LEU A 282 12.36 -11.55 12.26
N GLU A 283 12.28 -10.40 12.92
CA GLU A 283 12.15 -9.10 12.25
C GLU A 283 13.40 -8.74 11.43
N ARG A 284 14.58 -9.15 11.90
CA ARG A 284 15.85 -9.01 11.16
C ARG A 284 16.01 -10.04 10.03
N GLY A 285 15.09 -11.00 9.89
CA GLY A 285 15.17 -12.07 8.91
C GLY A 285 16.14 -13.20 9.27
N ASP A 286 16.70 -13.22 10.50
CA ASP A 286 17.54 -14.31 10.99
C ASP A 286 16.67 -15.47 11.49
N LEU A 287 16.08 -16.17 10.52
CA LEU A 287 15.19 -17.30 10.78
C LEU A 287 15.88 -18.47 11.51
N PRO A 288 17.13 -18.86 11.17
CA PRO A 288 17.82 -19.93 11.89
C PRO A 288 18.05 -19.63 13.37
N GLN A 289 18.50 -18.42 13.71
CA GLN A 289 18.70 -18.02 15.10
C GLN A 289 17.36 -18.00 15.84
N ALA A 290 16.34 -17.37 15.26
CA ALA A 290 15.01 -17.28 15.85
C ALA A 290 14.40 -18.66 16.16
N ILE A 291 14.50 -19.61 15.22
CA ILE A 291 14.02 -20.98 15.42
C ILE A 291 14.74 -21.65 16.58
N THR A 292 16.07 -21.51 16.64
CA THR A 292 16.88 -22.14 17.70
C THR A 292 16.49 -21.63 19.09
N GLU A 293 16.32 -20.31 19.23
CA GLU A 293 15.90 -19.68 20.48
C GLU A 293 14.47 -20.07 20.87
N LEU A 294 13.55 -20.08 19.91
CA LEU A 294 12.15 -20.47 20.14
C LEU A 294 12.00 -21.96 20.49
N GLU A 295 12.79 -22.84 19.89
CA GLU A 295 12.83 -24.25 20.26
C GLU A 295 13.36 -24.45 21.68
N ALA A 296 14.41 -23.72 22.08
CA ALA A 296 14.92 -23.75 23.44
C ALA A 296 13.87 -23.24 24.44
N LEU A 297 13.16 -22.17 24.10
CA LEU A 297 12.08 -21.62 24.93
C LEU A 297 10.90 -22.58 25.04
N HIS A 298 10.49 -23.20 23.94
CA HIS A 298 9.41 -24.17 23.96
C HIS A 298 9.77 -25.41 24.80
N LYS A 299 11.02 -25.86 24.75
CA LYS A 299 11.51 -26.95 25.62
C LYS A 299 11.47 -26.56 27.10
N ALA A 300 11.84 -25.33 27.44
CA ALA A 300 11.79 -24.83 28.82
C ALA A 300 10.35 -24.60 29.30
N ARG A 301 9.44 -24.22 28.40
CA ARG A 301 8.06 -23.81 28.70
C ARG A 301 7.06 -24.42 27.70
N PRO A 302 6.83 -25.75 27.76
CA PRO A 302 6.05 -26.46 26.74
C PRO A 302 4.56 -26.08 26.69
N LYS A 303 4.01 -25.53 27.78
CA LYS A 303 2.59 -25.13 27.90
C LYS A 303 2.32 -23.67 27.50
N GLU A 304 3.36 -22.92 27.14
CA GLU A 304 3.23 -21.51 26.78
C GLU A 304 2.83 -21.38 25.31
N GLY A 305 1.52 -21.28 25.06
CA GLY A 305 0.97 -21.25 23.70
C GLY A 305 1.52 -20.08 22.85
N GLU A 306 1.94 -18.99 23.46
CA GLU A 306 2.55 -17.87 22.74
C GLU A 306 3.89 -18.26 22.08
N VAL A 307 4.76 -18.96 22.81
CA VAL A 307 6.03 -19.46 22.28
C VAL A 307 5.76 -20.44 21.13
N SER A 308 4.76 -21.31 21.29
CA SER A 308 4.34 -22.23 20.22
C SER A 308 3.87 -21.50 18.96
N ARG A 309 3.10 -20.41 19.10
CA ARG A 309 2.64 -19.62 17.96
C ARG A 309 3.79 -18.90 17.25
N TRP A 310 4.76 -18.37 17.99
CA TRP A 310 5.96 -17.78 17.41
C TRP A 310 6.86 -18.79 16.72
N LEU A 311 7.08 -19.96 17.33
CA LEU A 311 7.84 -21.05 16.71
C LEU A 311 7.17 -21.55 15.42
N ALA A 312 5.85 -21.70 15.43
CA ALA A 312 5.10 -22.05 14.22
C ALA A 312 5.24 -21.00 13.10
N ARG A 313 5.16 -19.71 13.42
CA ARG A 313 5.44 -18.62 12.46
C ARG A 313 6.87 -18.69 11.92
N ALA A 314 7.85 -18.95 12.78
CA ALA A 314 9.25 -19.06 12.41
C ALA A 314 9.47 -20.21 11.41
N TYR A 315 8.86 -21.38 11.64
CA TYR A 315 8.93 -22.48 10.69
C TYR A 315 8.27 -22.16 9.35
N LEU A 316 7.10 -21.49 9.34
CA LEU A 316 6.45 -21.05 8.10
C LEU A 316 7.31 -20.06 7.31
N ALA A 317 7.92 -19.09 8.00
CA ALA A 317 8.79 -18.10 7.38
C ALA A 317 10.05 -18.73 6.80
N ALA A 318 10.59 -19.76 7.46
CA ALA A 318 11.76 -20.50 7.00
C ALA A 318 11.44 -21.57 5.95
N ASN A 319 10.19 -21.66 5.49
CA ASN A 319 9.69 -22.69 4.58
C ASN A 319 9.96 -24.12 5.08
N ARG A 320 9.98 -24.32 6.41
CA ARG A 320 10.19 -25.61 7.09
C ARG A 320 8.85 -26.25 7.45
N SER A 321 7.99 -26.42 6.45
CA SER A 321 6.65 -27.00 6.62
C SER A 321 6.71 -28.44 7.10
N ASP A 322 7.74 -29.19 6.72
CA ASP A 322 8.02 -30.55 7.19
C ASP A 322 8.13 -30.61 8.73
N ARG A 323 8.93 -29.72 9.33
CA ARG A 323 9.12 -29.62 10.79
C ARG A 323 7.83 -29.18 11.48
N LEU A 324 7.16 -28.18 10.91
CA LEU A 324 5.91 -27.67 11.44
C LEU A 324 4.83 -28.75 11.50
N LEU A 325 4.62 -29.47 10.40
CA LEU A 325 3.58 -30.49 10.27
C LEU A 325 3.85 -31.72 11.17
N ALA A 326 5.12 -32.01 11.47
CA ALA A 326 5.47 -33.08 12.40
C ALA A 326 5.21 -32.70 13.88
N TRP A 327 5.42 -31.43 14.27
CA TRP A 327 5.40 -31.00 15.67
C TRP A 327 4.06 -30.37 16.10
N LEU A 328 3.50 -29.48 15.29
CA LEU A 328 2.35 -28.64 15.65
C LEU A 328 1.07 -29.43 15.98
N PRO A 329 0.74 -30.58 15.34
CA PRO A 329 -0.42 -31.38 15.73
C PRO A 329 -0.36 -31.83 17.20
N GLY A 330 0.82 -32.19 17.71
CA GLY A 330 1.02 -32.57 19.12
C GLY A 330 0.79 -31.40 20.08
N VAL A 331 1.24 -30.20 19.70
CA VAL A 331 0.98 -28.97 20.47
C VAL A 331 -0.51 -28.62 20.46
N LEU A 332 -1.18 -28.78 19.32
CA LEU A 332 -2.60 -28.48 19.19
C LEU A 332 -3.49 -29.41 20.03
N GLN A 333 -3.04 -30.64 20.31
CA GLN A 333 -3.72 -31.53 21.26
C GLN A 333 -3.70 -30.98 22.70
N GLN A 334 -2.65 -30.25 23.07
CA GLN A 334 -2.55 -29.58 24.38
C GLN A 334 -3.34 -28.27 24.42
N HIS A 335 -3.50 -27.60 23.27
CA HIS A 335 -4.21 -26.34 23.11
C HIS A 335 -5.36 -26.44 22.10
N PRO A 336 -6.38 -27.29 22.33
CA PRO A 336 -7.40 -27.60 21.33
C PRO A 336 -8.32 -26.41 21.00
N GLN A 337 -8.30 -25.33 21.76
CA GLN A 337 -9.11 -24.13 21.52
C GLN A 337 -8.32 -22.98 20.88
N ASP A 338 -7.01 -23.14 20.66
CA ASP A 338 -6.18 -22.11 20.04
C ASP A 338 -6.41 -22.08 18.52
N SER A 339 -7.24 -21.12 18.07
CA SER A 339 -7.58 -20.96 16.65
C SER A 339 -6.38 -20.51 15.81
N GLU A 340 -5.45 -19.76 16.41
CA GLU A 340 -4.28 -19.24 15.71
C GLU A 340 -3.29 -20.36 15.42
N LEU A 341 -3.01 -21.25 16.38
CA LEU A 341 -2.19 -22.45 16.15
C LEU A 341 -2.80 -23.33 15.05
N ARG A 342 -4.13 -23.47 15.02
CA ARG A 342 -4.82 -24.22 13.97
C ARG A 342 -4.71 -23.55 12.60
N MET A 343 -4.78 -22.22 12.53
CA MET A 343 -4.52 -21.49 11.28
C MET A 343 -3.08 -21.66 10.80
N LEU A 344 -2.11 -21.64 11.72
CA LEU A 344 -0.70 -21.84 11.38
C LEU A 344 -0.47 -23.26 10.85
N LEU A 345 -1.13 -24.27 11.42
CA LEU A 345 -1.11 -25.64 10.90
C LEU A 345 -1.68 -25.70 9.48
N ALA A 346 -2.85 -25.11 9.26
CA ALA A 346 -3.46 -25.06 7.93
C ALA A 346 -2.55 -24.35 6.92
N ARG A 347 -1.89 -23.25 7.29
CA ARG A 347 -0.91 -22.56 6.43
C ARG A 347 0.29 -23.44 6.09
N GLY A 348 0.77 -24.24 7.04
CA GLY A 348 1.83 -25.22 6.81
C GLY A 348 1.43 -26.26 5.78
N GLN A 349 0.20 -26.77 5.88
CA GLN A 349 -0.38 -27.71 4.91
C GLN A 349 -0.49 -27.08 3.51
N LEU A 350 -0.84 -25.79 3.42
CA LEU A 350 -0.86 -25.08 2.13
C LEU A 350 0.53 -24.92 1.52
N GLN A 351 1.54 -24.56 2.32
CA GLN A 351 2.93 -24.49 1.83
C GLN A 351 3.44 -25.85 1.34
N SER A 352 2.95 -26.97 1.91
CA SER A 352 3.24 -28.32 1.42
C SER A 352 2.32 -28.81 0.29
N GLY A 353 1.39 -27.98 -0.19
CA GLY A 353 0.44 -28.33 -1.25
C GLY A 353 -0.81 -29.11 -0.82
N ASP A 354 -0.99 -29.39 0.47
CA ASP A 354 -2.13 -30.12 1.03
C ASP A 354 -3.33 -29.19 1.32
N GLN A 355 -3.98 -28.73 0.25
CA GLN A 355 -5.13 -27.83 0.36
C GLN A 355 -6.35 -28.47 1.04
N LEU A 356 -6.61 -29.76 0.77
CA LEU A 356 -7.75 -30.48 1.35
C LEU A 356 -7.53 -30.77 2.84
N GLY A 357 -6.31 -31.11 3.25
CA GLY A 357 -5.96 -31.26 4.66
C GLY A 357 -6.05 -29.94 5.41
N ALA A 358 -5.63 -28.82 4.82
CA ALA A 358 -5.80 -27.49 5.41
C ALA A 358 -7.27 -27.16 5.69
N ILE A 359 -8.16 -27.43 4.75
CA ILE A 359 -9.61 -27.25 4.92
C ILE A 359 -10.13 -28.15 6.05
N THR A 360 -9.74 -29.43 6.07
CA THR A 360 -10.16 -30.39 7.09
C THR A 360 -9.74 -29.94 8.48
N THR A 361 -8.48 -29.51 8.64
CA THR A 361 -7.94 -28.93 9.88
C THR A 361 -8.78 -27.75 10.35
N LEU A 362 -9.10 -26.80 9.46
CA LEU A 362 -9.86 -25.61 9.82
C LEU A 362 -11.34 -25.90 10.13
N LYS A 363 -11.95 -26.88 9.46
CA LYS A 363 -13.34 -27.28 9.74
C LYS A 363 -13.47 -28.03 11.06
N GLY A 364 -12.41 -28.67 11.53
CA GLY A 364 -12.43 -29.51 12.73
C GLY A 364 -12.83 -28.78 14.01
N ASN A 365 -12.56 -27.47 14.10
CA ASN A 365 -13.03 -26.65 15.22
C ASN A 365 -13.05 -25.16 14.81
N LEU A 366 -14.26 -24.69 14.50
CA LEU A 366 -14.55 -23.35 14.02
C LEU A 366 -14.77 -22.38 15.20
N PRO A 367 -13.95 -21.33 15.36
CA PRO A 367 -14.25 -20.27 16.31
C PRO A 367 -15.48 -19.47 15.85
N PRO A 368 -16.20 -18.77 16.77
CA PRO A 368 -17.21 -17.80 16.37
C PRO A 368 -16.65 -16.76 15.39
N VAL A 369 -17.40 -16.43 14.33
CA VAL A 369 -16.90 -15.53 13.27
C VAL A 369 -16.52 -14.15 13.83
N GLN A 370 -17.24 -13.67 14.84
CA GLN A 370 -16.97 -12.40 15.53
C GLN A 370 -15.64 -12.41 16.29
N ARG A 371 -15.21 -13.58 16.78
CA ARG A 371 -13.96 -13.75 17.52
C ARG A 371 -12.76 -13.80 16.59
N ASP A 372 -12.89 -14.47 15.45
CA ASP A 372 -11.77 -14.71 14.55
C ASP A 372 -12.19 -14.66 13.08
N ALA A 373 -12.40 -13.44 12.57
CA ALA A 373 -12.77 -13.24 11.17
C ALA A 373 -11.64 -13.65 10.19
N ALA A 374 -10.37 -13.57 10.61
CA ALA A 374 -9.23 -13.96 9.79
C ALA A 374 -9.20 -15.48 9.53
N TYR A 375 -9.56 -16.28 10.53
CA TYR A 375 -9.77 -17.72 10.39
C TYR A 375 -10.77 -18.07 9.31
N HIS A 376 -11.94 -17.44 9.36
CA HIS A 376 -13.01 -17.66 8.38
C HIS A 376 -12.64 -17.14 6.99
N ALA A 377 -11.88 -16.05 6.90
CA ALA A 377 -11.40 -15.53 5.62
C ALA A 377 -10.39 -16.50 4.97
N LEU A 378 -9.49 -17.10 5.75
CA LEU A 378 -8.59 -18.15 5.25
C LEU A 378 -9.39 -19.35 4.76
N LEU A 379 -10.34 -19.85 5.55
CA LEU A 379 -11.17 -20.99 5.16
C LEU A 379 -12.00 -20.69 3.89
N ALA A 380 -12.56 -19.48 3.77
CA ALA A 380 -13.34 -19.07 2.60
C ALA A 380 -12.48 -19.00 1.33
N ALA A 381 -11.24 -18.49 1.44
CA ALA A 381 -10.29 -18.45 0.34
C ALA A 381 -9.87 -19.87 -0.08
N LEU A 382 -9.67 -20.79 0.87
CA LEU A 382 -9.39 -22.18 0.56
C LEU A 382 -10.51 -22.88 -0.18
N TYR A 383 -11.76 -22.65 0.25
CA TYR A 383 -12.92 -23.14 -0.50
C TYR A 383 -12.91 -22.65 -1.96
N GLN A 384 -12.51 -21.40 -2.24
CA GLN A 384 -12.37 -20.92 -3.62
C GLN A 384 -11.28 -21.67 -4.39
N GLN A 385 -10.12 -21.89 -3.78
CA GLN A 385 -9.00 -22.57 -4.44
C GLN A 385 -9.34 -24.01 -4.85
N VAL A 386 -10.16 -24.71 -4.08
CA VAL A 386 -10.60 -26.08 -4.38
C VAL A 386 -11.92 -26.15 -5.17
N GLY A 387 -12.50 -25.01 -5.54
CA GLY A 387 -13.75 -24.94 -6.32
C GLY A 387 -15.04 -25.15 -5.53
N GLU A 388 -14.99 -25.12 -4.19
CA GLU A 388 -16.14 -25.21 -3.29
C GLU A 388 -16.84 -23.85 -3.15
N TRP A 389 -17.35 -23.33 -4.28
CA TRP A 389 -17.87 -21.97 -4.40
C TRP A 389 -19.05 -21.67 -3.47
N GLY A 390 -19.92 -22.65 -3.20
CA GLY A 390 -21.05 -22.51 -2.29
C GLY A 390 -20.62 -22.24 -0.85
N ALA A 391 -19.74 -23.10 -0.32
CA ALA A 391 -19.19 -22.96 1.03
C ALA A 391 -18.37 -21.66 1.18
N SER A 392 -17.65 -21.27 0.13
CA SER A 392 -16.96 -19.98 0.08
C SER A 392 -17.93 -18.80 0.19
N ALA A 393 -18.95 -18.76 -0.67
CA ALA A 393 -19.94 -17.68 -0.69
C ALA A 393 -20.64 -17.53 0.67
N ASP A 394 -21.04 -18.64 1.30
CA ASP A 394 -21.70 -18.60 2.60
C ASP A 394 -20.78 -18.08 3.72
N THR A 395 -19.50 -18.44 3.67
CA THR A 395 -18.52 -17.95 4.64
C THR A 395 -18.23 -16.47 4.44
N TYR A 396 -18.05 -16.01 3.20
CA TYR A 396 -17.85 -14.59 2.92
C TYR A 396 -19.10 -13.75 3.20
N ARG A 397 -20.33 -14.26 3.00
CA ARG A 397 -21.57 -13.56 3.40
C ARG A 397 -21.57 -13.24 4.90
N ARG A 398 -21.18 -14.20 5.75
CA ARG A 398 -21.05 -13.99 7.20
C ARG A 398 -19.98 -12.93 7.51
N LEU A 399 -18.84 -12.97 6.84
CA LEU A 399 -17.76 -11.99 7.03
C LEU A 399 -18.17 -10.57 6.62
N VAL A 400 -18.79 -10.43 5.45
CA VAL A 400 -19.30 -9.15 4.93
C VAL A 400 -20.40 -8.58 5.82
N ALA A 401 -21.26 -9.43 6.40
CA ALA A 401 -22.26 -8.99 7.38
C ALA A 401 -21.62 -8.39 8.65
N LEU A 402 -20.42 -8.84 9.05
CA LEU A 402 -19.69 -8.28 10.18
C LEU A 402 -18.97 -6.97 9.84
N ARG A 403 -18.30 -6.91 8.69
CA ARG A 403 -17.62 -5.69 8.23
C ARG A 403 -17.90 -5.43 6.75
N PRO A 404 -18.99 -4.71 6.44
CA PRO A 404 -19.36 -4.44 5.05
C PRO A 404 -18.32 -3.63 4.26
N ALA A 405 -17.52 -2.80 4.95
CA ALA A 405 -16.50 -1.95 4.34
C ALA A 405 -15.19 -2.68 3.98
N GLN A 406 -15.03 -3.95 4.40
CA GLN A 406 -13.82 -4.72 4.13
C GLN A 406 -13.81 -5.20 2.67
N ALA A 407 -13.06 -4.51 1.82
CA ALA A 407 -13.10 -4.71 0.38
C ALA A 407 -12.65 -6.11 -0.07
N THR A 408 -11.65 -6.69 0.61
CA THR A 408 -11.15 -8.04 0.32
C THR A 408 -12.22 -9.11 0.50
N TRP A 409 -13.12 -8.95 1.48
CA TRP A 409 -14.21 -9.91 1.72
C TRP A 409 -15.36 -9.72 0.74
N GLN A 410 -15.66 -8.47 0.37
CA GLN A 410 -16.60 -8.15 -0.71
C GLN A 410 -16.13 -8.76 -2.04
N LEU A 411 -14.84 -8.66 -2.33
CA LEU A 411 -14.22 -9.24 -3.52
C LEU A 411 -14.28 -10.77 -3.51
N GLY A 412 -13.89 -11.41 -2.39
CA GLY A 412 -14.01 -12.85 -2.22
C GLY A 412 -15.44 -13.35 -2.45
N LEU A 413 -16.43 -12.65 -1.89
CA LEU A 413 -17.85 -12.95 -2.13
C LEU A 413 -18.24 -12.79 -3.60
N ALA A 414 -17.81 -11.71 -4.26
CA ALA A 414 -18.12 -11.45 -5.66
C ALA A 414 -17.61 -12.57 -6.58
N ILE A 415 -16.37 -13.03 -6.36
CA ILE A 415 -15.76 -14.14 -7.11
C ILE A 415 -16.56 -15.42 -6.92
N ALA A 416 -16.91 -15.76 -5.67
CA ALA A 416 -17.68 -16.97 -5.39
C ALA A 416 -19.08 -16.92 -6.03
N LEU A 417 -19.77 -15.77 -5.98
CA LEU A 417 -21.08 -15.58 -6.60
C LEU A 417 -21.02 -15.65 -8.13
N GLU A 418 -19.94 -15.14 -8.73
CA GLU A 418 -19.73 -15.23 -10.17
C GLU A 418 -19.58 -16.68 -10.61
N GLN A 419 -18.82 -17.50 -9.88
CA GLN A 419 -18.66 -18.93 -10.15
C GLN A 419 -19.91 -19.77 -9.85
N LEU A 420 -20.85 -19.22 -9.08
CA LEU A 420 -22.18 -19.80 -8.82
C LEU A 420 -23.25 -19.32 -9.81
N ASP A 421 -22.85 -18.73 -10.95
CA ASP A 421 -23.75 -18.18 -11.97
C ASP A 421 -24.76 -17.15 -11.42
N GLN A 422 -24.32 -16.33 -10.46
CA GLN A 422 -25.10 -15.22 -9.89
C GLN A 422 -24.51 -13.85 -10.30
N PRO A 423 -24.45 -13.52 -11.60
CA PRO A 423 -23.70 -12.38 -12.13
C PRO A 423 -24.19 -11.02 -11.61
N ALA A 424 -25.50 -10.84 -11.43
CA ALA A 424 -26.06 -9.60 -10.92
C ALA A 424 -25.62 -9.30 -9.47
N GLN A 425 -25.59 -10.33 -8.62
CA GLN A 425 -25.11 -10.20 -7.25
C GLN A 425 -23.58 -10.01 -7.23
N ALA A 426 -22.85 -10.77 -8.04
CA ALA A 426 -21.40 -10.62 -8.19
C ALA A 426 -21.02 -9.19 -8.61
N ALA A 427 -21.66 -8.62 -9.63
CA ALA A 427 -21.45 -7.25 -10.09
C ALA A 427 -21.69 -6.21 -8.99
N ARG A 428 -22.68 -6.42 -8.12
CA ARG A 428 -22.91 -5.56 -6.96
C ARG A 428 -21.76 -5.65 -5.97
N HIS A 429 -21.32 -6.85 -5.62
CA HIS A 429 -20.25 -7.06 -4.65
C HIS A 429 -18.88 -6.61 -5.17
N TYR A 430 -18.59 -6.73 -6.47
CA TYR A 430 -17.41 -6.12 -7.08
C TYR A 430 -17.40 -4.60 -6.92
N ARG A 431 -18.53 -3.93 -7.16
CA ARG A 431 -18.66 -2.47 -6.96
C ARG A 431 -18.50 -2.07 -5.50
N LEU A 432 -19.06 -2.84 -4.57
CA LEU A 432 -18.87 -2.62 -3.13
C LEU A 432 -17.41 -2.82 -2.73
N ALA A 433 -16.72 -3.80 -3.31
CA ALA A 433 -15.29 -4.00 -3.08
C ALA A 433 -14.45 -2.80 -3.52
N LEU A 434 -14.78 -2.17 -4.66
CA LEU A 434 -14.10 -0.97 -5.14
C LEU A 434 -14.29 0.26 -4.25
N GLN A 435 -15.38 0.32 -3.49
CA GLN A 435 -15.68 1.42 -2.56
C GLN A 435 -15.01 1.23 -1.19
N GLY A 436 -14.60 0.01 -0.86
CA GLY A 436 -14.01 -0.32 0.44
C GLY A 436 -12.50 -0.10 0.53
N GLN A 437 -11.95 -0.43 1.69
CA GLN A 437 -10.51 -0.33 1.96
C GLN A 437 -9.83 -1.71 1.96
N GLY A 438 -8.54 -1.76 1.61
CA GLY A 438 -7.70 -2.96 1.73
C GLY A 438 -7.49 -3.79 0.46
N LEU A 439 -7.94 -3.33 -0.71
CA LEU A 439 -7.51 -3.89 -2.00
C LEU A 439 -6.21 -3.24 -2.47
N ASP A 440 -5.34 -4.02 -3.12
CA ASP A 440 -4.19 -3.50 -3.85
C ASP A 440 -4.60 -3.05 -5.27
N ALA A 441 -3.62 -2.60 -6.07
CA ALA A 441 -3.89 -2.11 -7.43
C ALA A 441 -4.43 -3.22 -8.34
N ASP A 442 -3.85 -4.42 -8.28
CA ASP A 442 -4.24 -5.56 -9.11
C ASP A 442 -5.66 -6.02 -8.79
N ALA A 443 -6.00 -6.19 -7.52
CA ALA A 443 -7.32 -6.60 -7.09
C ALA A 443 -8.39 -5.54 -7.43
N ARG A 444 -8.05 -4.24 -7.37
CA ARG A 444 -8.95 -3.17 -7.83
C ARG A 444 -9.16 -3.20 -9.34
N ARG A 445 -8.10 -3.40 -10.13
CA ARG A 445 -8.21 -3.54 -11.59
C ARG A 445 -9.13 -4.71 -11.94
N PHE A 446 -8.85 -5.88 -11.36
CA PHE A 446 -9.67 -7.08 -11.53
C PHE A 446 -11.14 -6.82 -11.18
N ALA A 447 -11.41 -6.24 -10.00
CA ALA A 447 -12.77 -5.93 -9.58
C ALA A 447 -13.48 -4.93 -10.51
N THR A 448 -12.75 -3.96 -11.06
CA THR A 448 -13.27 -2.96 -12.02
C THR A 448 -13.67 -3.62 -13.33
N GLU A 449 -12.79 -4.46 -13.90
CA GLU A 449 -13.05 -5.18 -15.14
C GLU A 449 -14.25 -6.12 -14.99
N ARG A 450 -14.30 -6.90 -13.91
CA ARG A 450 -15.43 -7.81 -13.65
C ARG A 450 -16.74 -7.07 -13.38
N ALA A 451 -16.71 -5.97 -12.62
CA ALA A 451 -17.89 -5.14 -12.42
C ALA A 451 -18.46 -4.58 -13.73
N GLY A 452 -17.59 -4.12 -14.64
CA GLY A 452 -17.99 -3.62 -15.95
C GLY A 452 -18.56 -4.72 -16.84
N ALA A 453 -17.86 -5.86 -16.94
CA ALA A 453 -18.29 -7.00 -17.76
C ALA A 453 -19.64 -7.58 -17.33
N LEU A 454 -19.87 -7.72 -16.03
CA LEU A 454 -21.12 -8.26 -15.48
C LEU A 454 -22.23 -7.22 -15.34
N GLY A 455 -21.89 -5.93 -15.31
CA GLY A 455 -22.85 -4.81 -15.22
C GLY A 455 -23.40 -4.34 -16.57
N GLY A 456 -22.73 -4.67 -17.68
CA GLY A 456 -23.17 -4.39 -19.05
C GLY A 456 -24.14 -5.41 -19.64
N ILE A 457 -24.43 -6.49 -18.92
CA ILE A 457 -25.43 -7.49 -19.32
C ILE A 457 -26.80 -6.94 -18.91
N ARG A 458 -27.48 -6.24 -19.82
CA ARG A 458 -28.88 -5.83 -19.68
C ARG A 458 -29.71 -6.36 -20.82
#